data_AF-A0A525I7T5-F1
#
_entry.id   AF-A0A525I7T5-F1
#
_cell.length_a   1.000
_cell.length_b   1.000
_cell.length_c   1.000
_cell.angle_alpha   90.00
_cell.angle_beta   90.00
_cell.angle_gamma   90.00
#
_symmetry.space_group_name_H-M   'P 1'
#
loop_
_entity.id
_entity.type
_entity.pdbx_description
1 polymer ?
#
loop_
_entity_poly.entity_id
_entity_poly.type
_entity_poly.pdbx_seq_one_letter_code
_entity_poly.pdbx_strand_id
1 'polypeptide(L)'
;EITVADDRFRTPVRLESAKFSFVLRGYRPLFLPLDDRAEIPIVQTNSAANVSRRKFHSICTILNHAPSHEYLFFDEDHRRRYIDEHFAELVRNAYRALVPGAYRADLFRYLFAYLNACVYLDVKMILNVPLASLYRLTYDDQILVADVPDGYVYNAFFVSWRAGAALFRNAILLCLDRIAANDYCADALSVTGPGVFGAARAGGRDLGTRLFVHPEGGDWKNNIISDEAGLEVIRCAYPGYYDEDNYIKERHYSVLWRDKQVFGLPTSVFNRDCEAKLTGVDAILWISLDRATERRKGMEAVLENFPFIRSLRIEALDGNDPLPLLEGSTPGATATAYEIACCLSHLKALEAALKMEGEYFLILEDDARLRFLPFLGPEDRPDRIAERAPRDWEAIQLSSLFRSELDREFTDWNLAMEDGFHIAGSAAYVIRRAAAEKMSRLFDKRDGKFLVKRPDGAKFLNQKWMLSDVLIFSMLRTYAYWNKIFTTENADSFIHPDHLAWHRKAQTVTDNHWREDIILRRWPPDSNVVAFDSSVAASARGSESANSRH
;
A
#
# COMPACT_ATOMS: atom_id res chain seq x y z
N GLU A 1 33.37 2.39 32.19
CA GLU A 1 32.84 3.36 31.20
C GLU A 1 33.95 3.71 30.23
N ILE A 2 33.71 3.66 28.93
CA ILE A 2 34.60 4.27 27.93
C ILE A 2 33.77 5.40 27.32
N THR A 3 34.10 6.62 27.67
CA THR A 3 33.61 7.81 26.96
C THR A 3 34.51 7.96 25.75
N VAL A 4 34.01 7.60 24.57
CA VAL A 4 34.64 8.03 23.31
C VAL A 4 34.25 9.50 23.16
N ALA A 5 35.22 10.39 23.32
CA ALA A 5 35.03 11.83 23.14
C ALA A 5 35.03 12.15 21.64
N ASP A 6 33.91 11.89 20.98
CA ASP A 6 33.50 12.53 19.74
C ASP A 6 31.97 12.65 19.82
N ASP A 7 31.48 13.89 19.80
CA ASP A 7 30.07 14.23 20.04
C ASP A 7 29.11 13.63 18.99
N ARG A 8 29.66 13.00 17.94
CA ARG A 8 28.95 12.28 16.87
C ARG A 8 28.66 10.80 17.15
N PHE A 9 29.26 10.21 18.19
CA PHE A 9 29.07 8.79 18.51
C PHE A 9 28.35 8.62 19.84
N ARG A 10 27.02 8.46 19.80
CA ARG A 10 26.23 8.00 20.95
C ARG A 10 25.74 6.58 20.69
N THR A 11 26.11 5.62 21.54
CA THR A 11 25.59 4.25 21.46
C THR A 11 25.01 3.81 22.81
N PRO A 12 23.78 3.28 22.88
CA PRO A 12 23.22 2.65 24.07
C PRO A 12 23.43 1.13 24.02
N VAL A 13 24.65 0.64 23.75
CA VAL A 13 24.95 -0.79 23.90
C VAL A 13 25.59 -1.01 25.27
N ARG A 14 24.86 -1.64 26.20
CA ARG A 14 25.44 -2.08 27.48
C ARG A 14 26.28 -3.33 27.22
N LEU A 15 27.58 -3.20 27.45
CA LEU A 15 28.57 -4.28 27.31
C LEU A 15 28.82 -4.95 28.66
N GLU A 16 28.72 -6.27 28.72
CA GLU A 16 29.48 -7.10 29.67
C GLU A 16 30.60 -7.79 28.90
N SER A 17 31.73 -7.11 28.71
CA SER A 17 32.92 -7.71 28.09
C SER A 17 34.17 -6.89 28.41
N ALA A 18 35.22 -7.57 28.90
CA ALA A 18 36.54 -7.02 29.12
C ALA A 18 37.25 -6.76 27.77
N LYS A 19 37.18 -5.52 27.26
CA LYS A 19 37.91 -5.13 26.04
C LYS A 19 39.42 -4.98 26.30
N PHE A 20 40.23 -5.48 25.37
CA PHE A 20 41.54 -4.92 25.04
C PHE A 20 41.43 -4.14 23.73
N SER A 21 42.01 -2.94 23.68
CA SER A 21 42.14 -2.10 22.49
C SER A 21 43.62 -1.98 22.13
N PHE A 22 43.96 -2.05 20.85
CA PHE A 22 45.32 -1.80 20.36
C PHE A 22 45.39 -0.41 19.74
N VAL A 23 46.40 0.38 20.14
CA VAL A 23 46.79 1.61 19.47
C VAL A 23 47.92 1.28 18.50
N LEU A 24 47.66 1.36 17.21
CA LEU A 24 48.69 1.19 16.18
C LEU A 24 49.29 2.56 15.86
N ARG A 25 50.58 2.75 16.16
CA ARG A 25 51.34 3.95 15.81
C ARG A 25 52.10 3.71 14.50
N GLY A 26 51.64 4.33 13.42
CA GLY A 26 52.34 4.36 12.14
C GLY A 26 53.23 5.60 12.00
N TYR A 27 54.33 5.50 11.25
CA TYR A 27 55.22 6.63 10.92
C TYR A 27 54.74 7.45 9.70
N ARG A 28 53.63 7.06 9.09
CA ARG A 28 53.00 7.76 7.97
C ARG A 28 51.57 8.16 8.35
N PRO A 29 51.06 9.32 7.90
CA PRO A 29 49.64 9.65 8.03
C PRO A 29 48.82 8.51 7.44
N LEU A 30 47.85 8.02 8.20
CA LEU A 30 46.83 7.13 7.65
C LEU A 30 45.91 8.01 6.81
N PHE A 31 46.02 7.93 5.49
CA PHE A 31 45.03 8.54 4.60
C PHE A 31 43.78 7.68 4.66
N LEU A 32 42.87 8.04 5.57
CA LEU A 32 41.50 7.57 5.47
C LEU A 32 40.91 8.28 4.25
N PRO A 33 40.41 7.55 3.23
CA PRO A 33 39.67 8.20 2.17
C PRO A 33 38.51 8.96 2.83
N LEU A 34 38.54 10.29 2.75
CA LEU A 34 37.41 11.11 3.16
C LEU A 34 36.28 10.75 2.20
N ASP A 35 35.22 10.16 2.76
CA ASP A 35 33.99 9.92 2.03
C ASP A 35 33.21 11.24 1.97
N ASP A 36 33.02 11.78 0.78
CA ASP A 36 32.24 12.99 0.53
C ASP A 36 30.74 12.79 0.79
N ARG A 37 30.33 11.55 1.07
CA ARG A 37 28.95 11.15 1.44
C ARG A 37 28.83 10.68 2.89
N ALA A 38 29.75 11.11 3.76
CA ALA A 38 29.73 10.83 5.20
C ALA A 38 28.39 11.16 5.92
N GLU A 39 27.56 12.02 5.31
CA GLU A 39 26.24 12.40 5.84
C GLU A 39 25.18 11.29 5.75
N ILE A 40 25.44 10.21 5.00
CA ILE A 40 24.44 9.14 4.77
C ILE A 40 24.63 8.03 5.81
N PRO A 41 23.64 7.77 6.68
CA PRO A 41 23.78 6.79 7.74
C PRO A 41 23.77 5.36 7.20
N ILE A 42 24.51 4.49 7.88
CA ILE A 42 24.41 3.04 7.75
C ILE A 42 23.36 2.54 8.73
N VAL A 43 22.40 1.78 8.24
CA VAL A 43 21.27 1.29 9.01
C VAL A 43 21.31 -0.23 9.07
N GLN A 44 21.28 -0.77 10.28
CA GLN A 44 21.09 -2.21 10.50
C GLN A 44 19.98 -2.47 11.51
N THR A 45 19.30 -3.61 11.34
CA THR A 45 18.23 -4.03 12.25
C THR A 45 18.52 -5.39 12.85
N ASN A 46 18.10 -5.61 14.09
CA ASN A 46 18.12 -6.92 14.75
C ASN A 46 16.91 -7.10 15.65
N SER A 47 16.63 -8.32 16.12
CA SER A 47 15.52 -8.54 17.08
C SER A 47 15.78 -7.90 18.45
N ALA A 48 17.04 -7.83 18.89
CA ALA A 48 17.42 -7.29 20.20
C ALA A 48 18.65 -6.39 20.12
N ALA A 49 18.80 -5.48 21.08
CA ALA A 49 20.00 -4.67 21.29
C ALA A 49 21.25 -5.53 21.56
N ASN A 50 21.09 -6.64 22.29
CA ASN A 50 22.19 -7.55 22.58
C ASN A 50 22.42 -8.51 21.41
N VAL A 51 23.67 -8.60 20.95
CA VAL A 51 24.09 -9.42 19.81
C VAL A 51 25.17 -10.42 20.21
N SER A 52 25.26 -11.55 19.47
CA SER A 52 26.34 -12.52 19.67
C SER A 52 27.70 -11.90 19.35
N ARG A 53 28.78 -12.49 19.88
CA ARG A 53 30.14 -12.02 19.59
C ARG A 53 30.46 -12.05 18.09
N ARG A 54 30.00 -13.07 17.36
CA ARG A 54 30.23 -13.18 15.91
C ARG A 54 29.48 -12.09 15.14
N LYS A 55 28.23 -11.81 15.50
CA LYS A 55 27.44 -10.70 14.95
C LYS A 55 28.05 -9.33 15.27
N PHE A 56 28.60 -9.16 16.48
CA PHE A 56 29.35 -7.96 16.81
C PHE A 56 30.59 -7.80 15.90
N HIS A 57 31.33 -8.88 15.66
CA HIS A 57 32.48 -8.83 14.75
C HIS A 57 32.07 -8.51 13.30
N SER A 58 30.91 -8.99 12.82
CA SER A 58 30.42 -8.61 11.49
C SER A 58 30.09 -7.11 11.42
N ILE A 59 29.45 -6.55 12.45
CA ILE A 59 29.23 -5.10 12.58
C ILE A 59 30.56 -4.33 12.56
N CYS A 60 31.59 -4.82 13.25
CA CYS A 60 32.91 -4.18 13.24
C CYS A 60 33.53 -4.09 11.84
N THR A 61 33.25 -5.04 10.95
CA THR A 61 33.74 -4.95 9.56
C THR A 61 33.17 -3.73 8.85
N ILE A 62 31.87 -3.46 9.05
CA ILE A 62 31.18 -2.29 8.50
C ILE A 62 31.77 -1.00 9.09
N LEU A 63 31.92 -0.91 10.41
CA LEU A 63 32.48 0.28 11.07
C LEU A 63 33.92 0.57 10.64
N ASN A 64 34.72 -0.46 10.38
CA ASN A 64 36.09 -0.30 9.89
C ASN A 64 36.15 0.13 8.42
N HIS A 65 35.20 -0.33 7.61
CA HIS A 65 35.13 -0.04 6.18
C HIS A 65 34.31 1.22 5.83
N ALA A 66 33.62 1.81 6.79
CA ALA A 66 32.85 3.04 6.64
C ALA A 66 32.98 3.99 7.85
N PRO A 67 34.21 4.35 8.25
CA PRO A 67 34.46 5.05 9.53
C PRO A 67 33.91 6.48 9.58
N SER A 68 33.56 7.07 8.43
CA SER A 68 33.01 8.42 8.31
C SER A 68 31.49 8.48 8.40
N HIS A 69 30.79 7.34 8.29
CA HIS A 69 29.33 7.30 8.29
C HIS A 69 28.77 7.17 9.70
N GLU A 70 27.64 7.82 9.95
CA GLU A 70 26.84 7.53 11.14
C GLU A 70 26.34 6.07 11.08
N TYR A 71 26.40 5.37 12.21
CA TYR A 71 25.89 4.01 12.33
C TYR A 71 24.64 3.97 13.20
N LEU A 72 23.52 3.59 12.61
CA LEU A 72 22.22 3.46 13.25
C LEU A 72 21.84 1.99 13.41
N PHE A 73 21.63 1.58 14.65
CA PHE A 73 21.21 0.22 14.99
C PHE A 73 19.81 0.22 15.61
N PHE A 74 18.87 -0.46 14.94
CA PHE A 74 17.50 -0.57 15.41
C PHE A 74 17.19 -1.99 15.88
N ASP A 75 16.94 -2.16 17.18
CA ASP A 75 16.24 -3.35 17.66
C ASP A 75 14.72 -3.24 17.43
N GLU A 76 13.97 -4.23 17.90
CA GLU A 76 12.51 -4.23 17.73
C GLU A 76 11.81 -3.04 18.38
N ASP A 77 12.23 -2.64 19.58
CA ASP A 77 11.63 -1.52 20.30
C ASP A 77 11.97 -0.18 19.64
N HIS A 78 13.18 -0.02 19.13
CA HIS A 78 13.56 1.18 18.36
C HIS A 78 12.76 1.28 17.06
N ARG A 79 12.59 0.18 16.30
CA ARG A 79 11.77 0.19 15.08
C ARG A 79 10.33 0.57 15.38
N ARG A 80 9.73 -0.01 16.42
CA ARG A 80 8.35 0.30 16.82
C ARG A 80 8.20 1.77 17.18
N ARG A 81 9.09 2.34 18.00
CA ARG A 81 9.05 3.75 18.39
C ARG A 81 9.19 4.68 17.18
N TYR A 82 10.14 4.39 16.29
CA TYR A 82 10.32 5.16 15.05
C TYR A 82 9.05 5.17 14.19
N ILE A 83 8.37 4.03 14.06
CA ILE A 83 7.08 3.97 13.35
C ILE A 83 5.99 4.70 14.15
N ASP A 84 5.96 4.56 15.48
CA ASP A 84 4.96 5.25 16.29
C ASP A 84 5.06 6.79 16.21
N GLU A 85 6.29 7.31 16.03
CA GLU A 85 6.62 8.74 15.97
C GLU A 85 6.45 9.36 14.58
N HIS A 86 6.87 8.67 13.52
CA HIS A 86 6.92 9.24 12.17
C HIS A 86 5.81 8.74 11.24
N PHE A 87 5.06 7.73 11.66
CA PHE A 87 4.18 6.96 10.78
C PHE A 87 2.74 6.96 11.35
N ALA A 88 1.73 7.27 10.53
CA ALA A 88 0.32 7.27 10.95
C ALA A 88 -0.18 5.88 11.38
N GLU A 89 -1.33 5.85 12.07
CA GLU A 89 -1.96 4.64 12.62
C GLU A 89 -2.02 3.45 11.67
N LEU A 90 -2.28 3.70 10.39
CA LEU A 90 -2.37 2.62 9.43
C LEU A 90 -1.07 1.83 9.27
N VAL A 91 0.07 2.51 9.07
CA VAL A 91 1.36 1.81 8.94
C VAL A 91 1.75 1.21 10.28
N ARG A 92 1.42 1.86 11.41
CA ARG A 92 1.60 1.28 12.75
C ARG A 92 0.84 -0.05 12.88
N ASN A 93 -0.42 -0.09 12.44
CA ASN A 93 -1.24 -1.29 12.48
C ASN A 93 -0.75 -2.35 11.48
N ALA A 94 -0.31 -1.95 10.29
CA ALA A 94 0.26 -2.86 9.29
C ALA A 94 1.53 -3.53 9.80
N TYR A 95 2.40 -2.73 10.41
CA TYR A 95 3.61 -3.21 11.06
C TYR A 95 3.31 -4.19 12.20
N ARG A 96 2.32 -3.86 13.05
CA ARG A 96 1.90 -4.70 14.18
C ARG A 96 1.16 -5.97 13.74
N ALA A 97 0.54 -5.98 12.58
CA ALA A 97 -0.16 -7.15 12.04
C ALA A 97 0.81 -8.23 11.54
N LEU A 98 2.02 -7.86 11.14
CA LEU A 98 3.03 -8.83 10.74
C LEU A 98 3.53 -9.59 11.97
N VAL A 99 3.31 -10.91 11.99
CA VAL A 99 3.82 -11.81 13.03
C VAL A 99 5.34 -11.96 12.93
N PRO A 100 5.94 -12.30 11.77
CA PRO A 100 7.35 -12.59 11.70
C PRO A 100 8.19 -11.31 11.86
N GLY A 101 9.14 -11.33 12.79
CA GLY A 101 10.11 -10.23 12.96
C GLY A 101 10.88 -9.90 11.68
N ALA A 102 11.11 -10.87 10.79
CA ALA A 102 11.72 -10.67 9.49
C ALA A 102 10.85 -9.80 8.56
N TYR A 103 9.54 -10.07 8.49
CA TYR A 103 8.62 -9.25 7.68
C TYR A 103 8.50 -7.83 8.24
N ARG A 104 8.48 -7.70 9.57
CA ARG A 104 8.56 -6.39 10.24
C ARG A 104 9.85 -5.66 9.84
N ALA A 105 10.99 -6.32 9.82
CA ALA A 105 12.26 -5.70 9.40
C ALA A 105 12.27 -5.31 7.91
N ASP A 106 11.62 -6.09 7.04
CA ASP A 106 11.45 -5.74 5.62
C ASP A 106 10.59 -4.48 5.43
N LEU A 107 9.45 -4.38 6.11
CA LEU A 107 8.63 -3.17 6.03
C LEU A 107 9.39 -1.96 6.60
N PHE A 108 10.03 -2.10 7.76
CA PHE A 108 10.76 -1.01 8.41
C PHE A 108 11.85 -0.41 7.51
N ARG A 109 12.65 -1.22 6.82
CA ARG A 109 13.75 -0.67 6.00
C ARG A 109 13.23 0.15 4.82
N TYR A 110 12.07 -0.19 4.25
CA TYR A 110 11.44 0.65 3.23
C TYR A 110 10.91 1.95 3.81
N LEU A 111 10.25 1.88 4.98
CA LEU A 111 9.74 3.07 5.68
C LEU A 111 10.89 4.04 6.02
N PHE A 112 11.99 3.53 6.57
CA PHE A 112 13.16 4.34 6.90
C PHE A 112 13.78 4.98 5.66
N ALA A 113 14.03 4.19 4.60
CA ALA A 113 14.63 4.66 3.35
C ALA A 113 13.72 5.60 2.55
N TYR A 114 12.41 5.55 2.79
CA TYR A 114 11.49 6.53 2.21
C TYR A 114 11.64 7.90 2.86
N LEU A 115 11.82 7.98 4.17
CA LEU A 115 12.01 9.26 4.88
C LEU A 115 13.46 9.77 4.86
N ASN A 116 14.44 8.90 4.65
CA ASN A 116 15.86 9.23 4.78
C ASN A 116 16.68 8.64 3.65
N ALA A 117 17.77 9.33 3.27
CA ALA A 117 18.87 8.67 2.58
C ALA A 117 19.55 7.68 3.54
N CYS A 118 19.93 6.49 3.06
CA CYS A 118 20.61 5.50 3.90
C CYS A 118 21.34 4.43 3.09
N VAL A 119 22.32 3.79 3.73
CA VAL A 119 22.89 2.51 3.33
C VAL A 119 22.30 1.45 4.27
N TYR A 120 21.47 0.54 3.76
CA TYR A 120 20.89 -0.52 4.59
C TYR A 120 21.64 -1.84 4.40
N LEU A 121 22.01 -2.51 5.50
CA LEU A 121 22.56 -3.86 5.49
C LEU A 121 21.92 -4.73 6.58
N ASP A 122 21.61 -5.98 6.28
CA ASP A 122 21.31 -6.98 7.30
C ASP A 122 22.47 -7.10 8.31
N VAL A 123 22.16 -7.20 9.61
CA VAL A 123 23.15 -7.22 10.70
C VAL A 123 24.19 -8.35 10.61
N LYS A 124 23.85 -9.42 9.89
CA LYS A 124 24.71 -10.60 9.70
C LYS A 124 25.75 -10.44 8.58
N MET A 125 25.68 -9.37 7.80
CA MET A 125 26.56 -9.15 6.66
C MET A 125 27.97 -8.73 7.09
N ILE A 126 28.96 -9.14 6.29
CA ILE A 126 30.35 -8.69 6.41
C ILE A 126 30.66 -7.81 5.19
N LEU A 127 31.17 -6.62 5.43
CA LEU A 127 31.67 -5.73 4.39
C LEU A 127 33.19 -5.94 4.25
N ASN A 128 33.66 -6.31 3.05
CA ASN A 128 35.07 -6.64 2.81
C ASN A 128 35.86 -5.51 2.15
N VAL A 129 35.17 -4.50 1.63
CA VAL A 129 35.76 -3.34 0.94
C VAL A 129 35.28 -2.04 1.57
N PRO A 130 36.05 -0.95 1.51
CA PRO A 130 35.58 0.36 1.95
C PRO A 130 34.23 0.71 1.29
N LEU A 131 33.27 1.22 2.07
CA LEU A 131 31.95 1.58 1.56
C LEU A 131 32.04 2.64 0.44
N ALA A 132 32.97 3.59 0.55
CA ALA A 132 33.30 4.54 -0.51
C ALA A 132 33.62 3.89 -1.88
N SER A 133 34.14 2.66 -1.89
CA SER A 133 34.43 1.92 -3.13
C SER A 133 33.15 1.49 -3.85
N LEU A 134 32.07 1.26 -3.10
CA LEU A 134 30.74 0.94 -3.67
C LEU A 134 30.13 2.13 -4.40
N TYR A 135 30.48 3.35 -4.00
CA TYR A 135 29.86 4.58 -4.53
C TYR A 135 30.33 4.89 -5.95
N ARG A 136 31.45 4.31 -6.36
CA ARG A 136 31.98 4.41 -7.72
C ARG A 136 31.26 3.50 -8.71
N LEU A 137 30.38 2.63 -8.23
CA LEU A 137 29.72 1.62 -9.05
C LEU A 137 28.50 2.15 -9.80
N THR A 138 27.90 3.26 -9.38
CA THR A 138 26.75 3.86 -10.07
C THR A 138 26.67 5.36 -9.93
N TYR A 139 26.09 5.99 -10.95
CA TYR A 139 25.66 7.39 -10.92
C TYR A 139 24.17 7.54 -10.53
N ASP A 140 23.46 6.43 -10.32
CA ASP A 140 22.06 6.44 -9.91
C ASP A 140 21.89 6.84 -8.45
N ASP A 141 20.71 7.36 -8.12
CA ASP A 141 20.27 7.70 -6.75
C ASP A 141 20.15 6.46 -5.83
N GLN A 142 20.33 5.25 -6.37
CA GLN A 142 20.15 3.97 -5.66
C GLN A 142 21.19 2.93 -6.11
N ILE A 143 21.63 2.08 -5.17
CA ILE A 143 22.34 0.82 -5.47
C ILE A 143 21.44 -0.33 -5.03
N LEU A 144 21.10 -1.21 -5.98
CA LEU A 144 20.21 -2.35 -5.77
C LEU A 144 20.90 -3.64 -6.21
N VAL A 145 20.43 -4.77 -5.70
CA VAL A 145 20.97 -6.09 -5.98
C VAL A 145 19.88 -6.99 -6.50
N ALA A 146 20.11 -7.67 -7.63
CA ALA A 146 19.20 -8.70 -8.10
C ALA A 146 19.20 -9.87 -7.11
N ASP A 147 18.02 -10.39 -6.77
CA ASP A 147 17.93 -11.63 -5.99
C ASP A 147 17.97 -12.85 -6.92
N VAL A 148 18.03 -14.05 -6.34
CA VAL A 148 18.09 -15.32 -7.07
C VAL A 148 16.82 -15.57 -7.90
N PRO A 149 15.58 -15.37 -7.37
CA PRO A 149 14.39 -15.47 -8.21
C PRO A 149 14.36 -14.35 -9.25
N ASP A 150 14.07 -14.69 -10.50
CA ASP A 150 14.01 -13.70 -11.57
C ASP A 150 12.97 -12.60 -11.27
N GLY A 151 13.34 -11.35 -11.56
CA GLY A 151 12.55 -10.17 -11.25
C GLY A 151 12.56 -9.71 -9.79
N TYR A 152 13.24 -10.40 -8.87
CA TYR A 152 13.31 -10.02 -7.46
C TYR A 152 14.52 -9.12 -7.18
N VAL A 153 14.40 -8.28 -6.15
CA VAL A 153 15.49 -7.40 -5.71
C VAL A 153 15.83 -7.74 -4.27
N TYR A 154 17.09 -8.11 -4.03
CA TYR A 154 17.59 -8.55 -2.74
C TYR A 154 17.55 -7.40 -1.74
N ASN A 155 16.51 -7.38 -0.91
CA ASN A 155 16.19 -6.25 -0.04
C ASN A 155 17.03 -6.20 1.26
N ALA A 156 17.96 -7.15 1.46
CA ALA A 156 18.84 -7.18 2.63
C ALA A 156 20.06 -6.25 2.48
N PHE A 157 20.32 -5.74 1.28
CA PHE A 157 21.26 -4.64 1.02
C PHE A 157 20.67 -3.69 -0.01
N PHE A 158 20.74 -2.40 0.27
CA PHE A 158 20.55 -1.37 -0.75
C PHE A 158 21.19 -0.07 -0.30
N VAL A 159 21.37 0.83 -1.25
CA VAL A 159 21.75 2.21 -0.98
C VAL A 159 20.72 3.13 -1.58
N SER A 160 20.34 4.18 -0.83
CA SER A 160 19.51 5.27 -1.33
C SER A 160 20.12 6.61 -0.95
N TRP A 161 20.37 7.43 -1.97
CA TRP A 161 20.97 8.76 -1.83
C TRP A 161 19.98 9.85 -1.51
N ARG A 162 18.68 9.56 -1.62
CA ARG A 162 17.63 10.56 -1.49
C ARG A 162 16.41 9.97 -0.81
N ALA A 163 15.92 10.68 0.20
CA ALA A 163 14.58 10.49 0.72
C ALA A 163 13.53 10.72 -0.38
N GLY A 164 12.34 10.15 -0.22
CA GLY A 164 11.21 10.29 -1.13
C GLY A 164 11.30 9.44 -2.40
N ALA A 165 12.27 8.53 -2.50
CA ALA A 165 12.45 7.69 -3.67
C ALA A 165 11.20 6.81 -3.96
N ALA A 166 10.70 6.91 -5.21
CA ALA A 166 9.48 6.21 -5.65
C ALA A 166 9.54 4.68 -5.48
N LEU A 167 10.74 4.10 -5.50
CA LEU A 167 10.95 2.67 -5.25
C LEU A 167 10.45 2.24 -3.87
N PHE A 168 10.94 2.89 -2.80
CA PHE A 168 10.56 2.55 -1.43
C PHE A 168 9.11 2.87 -1.16
N ARG A 169 8.62 3.99 -1.70
CA ARG A 169 7.19 4.30 -1.73
C ARG A 169 6.38 3.10 -2.25
N ASN A 170 6.66 2.66 -3.49
CA ASN A 170 5.92 1.57 -4.11
C ASN A 170 6.01 0.27 -3.31
N ALA A 171 7.17 -0.03 -2.71
CA ALA A 171 7.36 -1.19 -1.86
C ALA A 171 6.50 -1.13 -0.58
N ILE A 172 6.44 0.02 0.08
CA ILE A 172 5.58 0.24 1.26
C ILE A 172 4.13 -0.03 0.88
N LEU A 173 3.65 0.56 -0.21
CA LEU A 173 2.25 0.45 -0.64
C LEU A 173 1.85 -0.99 -0.96
N LEU A 174 2.71 -1.71 -1.68
CA LEU A 174 2.50 -3.13 -1.96
C LEU A 174 2.47 -3.95 -0.66
N CYS A 175 3.33 -3.66 0.32
CA CYS A 175 3.25 -4.30 1.63
C CYS A 175 1.90 -3.99 2.31
N LEU A 176 1.48 -2.73 2.33
CA LEU A 176 0.23 -2.33 2.98
C LEU A 176 -0.99 -3.00 2.32
N ASP A 177 -1.03 -3.05 0.99
CA ASP A 177 -2.07 -3.75 0.22
C ASP A 177 -2.14 -5.24 0.62
N ARG A 178 -0.98 -5.91 0.62
CA ARG A 178 -0.89 -7.34 0.96
C ARG A 178 -1.28 -7.62 2.40
N ILE A 179 -0.83 -6.78 3.33
CA ILE A 179 -1.15 -6.91 4.75
C ILE A 179 -2.64 -6.66 4.98
N ALA A 180 -3.22 -5.62 4.38
CA ALA A 180 -4.64 -5.30 4.55
C ALA A 180 -5.55 -6.40 3.98
N ALA A 181 -5.13 -7.06 2.89
CA ALA A 181 -5.86 -8.15 2.27
C ALA A 181 -5.60 -9.52 2.92
N ASN A 182 -4.69 -9.63 3.89
CA ASN A 182 -4.10 -10.91 4.31
C ASN A 182 -3.63 -11.75 3.09
N ASP A 183 -3.08 -11.09 2.07
CA ASP A 183 -2.60 -11.72 0.86
C ASP A 183 -1.29 -12.46 1.14
N TYR A 184 -1.35 -13.78 1.00
CA TYR A 184 -0.19 -14.64 1.13
C TYR A 184 0.67 -14.67 -0.13
N CYS A 185 0.18 -14.11 -1.24
CA CYS A 185 0.86 -14.12 -2.53
C CYS A 185 1.23 -15.55 -2.99
N ALA A 186 2.03 -15.64 -4.06
CA ALA A 186 2.53 -16.92 -4.57
C ALA A 186 3.59 -17.57 -3.68
N ASP A 187 4.32 -16.76 -2.90
CA ASP A 187 5.47 -17.19 -2.12
C ASP A 187 5.72 -16.28 -0.90
N ALA A 188 6.55 -16.77 0.04
CA ALA A 188 6.85 -16.08 1.29
C ALA A 188 7.71 -14.81 1.12
N LEU A 189 8.48 -14.68 0.04
CA LEU A 189 9.32 -13.49 -0.21
C LEU A 189 8.49 -12.34 -0.79
N SER A 190 7.31 -12.63 -1.31
CA SER A 190 6.39 -11.67 -1.90
C SER A 190 5.47 -10.97 -0.89
N VAL A 191 5.46 -11.29 0.41
CA VAL A 191 4.61 -10.54 1.36
C VAL A 191 5.20 -9.16 1.65
N THR A 192 6.44 -9.11 2.16
CA THR A 192 7.19 -7.88 2.48
C THR A 192 8.61 -7.85 1.88
N GLY A 193 9.09 -9.00 1.42
CA GLY A 193 10.51 -9.23 1.13
C GLY A 193 10.95 -8.87 -0.30
N PRO A 194 11.97 -9.58 -0.83
CA PRO A 194 12.53 -9.33 -2.16
C PRO A 194 11.52 -9.33 -3.33
N GLY A 195 10.45 -10.11 -3.23
CA GLY A 195 9.39 -10.16 -4.26
C GLY A 195 8.57 -8.87 -4.30
N VAL A 196 8.34 -8.23 -3.15
CA VAL A 196 7.78 -6.86 -3.09
C VAL A 196 8.74 -5.87 -3.73
N PHE A 197 10.02 -5.93 -3.33
CA PHE A 197 10.99 -4.93 -3.74
C PHE A 197 11.26 -4.99 -5.25
N GLY A 198 11.25 -6.19 -5.82
CA GLY A 198 11.25 -6.42 -7.27
C GLY A 198 10.01 -5.88 -7.97
N ALA A 199 8.81 -6.17 -7.45
CA ALA A 199 7.56 -5.65 -8.01
C ALA A 199 7.44 -4.11 -7.91
N ALA A 200 8.04 -3.50 -6.88
CA ALA A 200 8.04 -2.06 -6.67
C ALA A 200 8.90 -1.28 -7.69
N ARG A 201 9.89 -1.97 -8.30
CA ARG A 201 10.79 -1.43 -9.32
C ARG A 201 10.02 -1.18 -10.63
N ALA A 202 9.42 0.01 -10.74
CA ALA A 202 8.64 0.40 -11.91
C ALA A 202 9.51 0.68 -13.15
N GLY A 203 9.03 0.20 -14.31
CA GLY A 203 9.34 0.70 -15.64
C GLY A 203 10.74 0.39 -16.14
N GLY A 204 11.05 -0.88 -16.44
CA GLY A 204 12.15 -1.31 -17.33
C GLY A 204 13.52 -0.69 -17.08
N ARG A 205 13.72 -0.03 -15.93
CA ARG A 205 14.95 0.65 -15.60
C ARG A 205 16.00 -0.43 -15.49
N ASP A 206 16.91 -0.39 -16.46
CA ASP A 206 18.14 -1.12 -16.39
C ASP A 206 18.77 -0.77 -15.04
N LEU A 207 19.00 -1.78 -14.21
CA LEU A 207 19.71 -1.57 -12.97
C LEU A 207 21.14 -1.21 -13.38
N GLY A 208 21.42 0.08 -13.50
CA GLY A 208 22.72 0.63 -13.91
C GLY A 208 23.86 0.29 -12.95
N THR A 209 23.60 -0.54 -11.93
CA THR A 209 24.58 -1.12 -11.02
C THR A 209 24.41 -2.63 -11.03
N ARG A 210 25.22 -3.33 -11.81
CA ARG A 210 25.33 -4.79 -11.73
C ARG A 210 26.10 -5.13 -10.48
N LEU A 211 25.39 -5.59 -9.47
CA LEU A 211 25.99 -6.46 -8.49
C LEU A 211 25.73 -7.91 -8.88
N PHE A 212 26.82 -8.63 -9.12
CA PHE A 212 26.81 -10.03 -9.54
C PHE A 212 26.46 -10.90 -8.35
N VAL A 213 25.38 -11.69 -8.49
CA VAL A 213 25.03 -12.80 -7.60
C VAL A 213 25.22 -14.08 -8.40
N HIS A 214 25.98 -15.03 -7.84
CA HIS A 214 26.23 -16.33 -8.46
C HIS A 214 24.97 -17.24 -8.44
N PRO A 215 24.84 -18.18 -9.41
CA PRO A 215 23.58 -18.84 -9.80
C PRO A 215 23.05 -19.88 -8.80
N GLU A 216 21.77 -20.25 -8.98
CA GLU A 216 21.05 -21.30 -8.25
C GLU A 216 21.79 -22.65 -8.18
N GLY A 217 21.68 -23.33 -7.02
CA GLY A 217 22.05 -24.74 -6.84
C GLY A 217 23.11 -25.07 -5.78
N GLY A 218 23.62 -24.08 -5.03
CA GLY A 218 24.74 -24.23 -4.10
C GLY A 218 24.49 -23.90 -2.61
N ASP A 219 25.58 -23.69 -1.88
CA ASP A 219 25.66 -23.36 -0.45
C ASP A 219 25.16 -21.94 -0.15
N TRP A 220 23.83 -21.75 -0.18
CA TRP A 220 23.15 -20.47 0.05
C TRP A 220 23.55 -19.75 1.36
N LYS A 221 24.12 -20.50 2.32
CA LYS A 221 24.65 -19.95 3.57
C LYS A 221 25.90 -19.09 3.36
N ASN A 222 26.56 -19.25 2.22
CA ASN A 222 27.79 -18.57 1.82
C ASN A 222 27.57 -17.60 0.65
N ASN A 223 26.35 -17.09 0.47
CA ASN A 223 26.05 -16.08 -0.54
C ASN A 223 26.95 -14.84 -0.38
N ILE A 224 27.41 -14.33 -1.51
CA ILE A 224 28.21 -13.13 -1.61
C ILE A 224 27.60 -12.16 -2.62
N ILE A 225 28.03 -10.93 -2.48
CA ILE A 225 27.75 -9.76 -3.29
C ILE A 225 29.11 -9.39 -3.91
N SER A 226 29.25 -9.49 -5.24
CA SER A 226 30.51 -9.20 -5.92
C SER A 226 30.39 -8.09 -6.97
N ASP A 227 31.50 -7.39 -7.21
CA ASP A 227 31.59 -6.38 -8.27
C ASP A 227 31.69 -7.03 -9.67
N GLU A 228 31.80 -6.19 -10.72
CA GLU A 228 31.90 -6.67 -12.11
C GLU A 228 33.16 -7.48 -12.42
N ALA A 229 34.21 -7.33 -11.60
CA ALA A 229 35.45 -8.10 -11.72
C ALA A 229 35.38 -9.43 -10.95
N GLY A 230 34.26 -9.70 -10.27
CA GLY A 230 34.08 -10.90 -9.43
C GLY A 230 34.75 -10.79 -8.06
N LEU A 231 35.17 -9.59 -7.64
CA LEU A 231 35.70 -9.37 -6.29
C LEU A 231 34.56 -9.40 -5.27
N GLU A 232 34.74 -10.17 -4.18
CA GLU A 232 33.79 -10.22 -3.07
C GLU A 232 33.75 -8.87 -2.33
N VAL A 233 32.61 -8.18 -2.42
CA VAL A 233 32.37 -6.90 -1.77
C VAL A 233 31.69 -7.10 -0.42
N ILE A 234 30.59 -7.84 -0.40
CA ILE A 234 29.84 -8.16 0.82
C ILE A 234 29.66 -9.67 0.89
N ARG A 235 29.83 -10.23 2.08
CA ARG A 235 29.37 -11.58 2.39
C ARG A 235 28.05 -11.50 3.12
N CYS A 236 27.03 -12.20 2.62
CA CYS A 236 25.66 -12.04 3.08
C CYS A 236 25.39 -12.59 4.48
N ALA A 237 26.28 -13.43 5.02
CA ALA A 237 26.24 -13.92 6.40
C ALA A 237 27.64 -14.24 6.93
N TYR A 238 27.91 -13.90 8.19
CA TYR A 238 29.14 -14.32 8.85
C TYR A 238 29.19 -15.84 9.08
N PRO A 239 30.39 -16.45 9.11
CA PRO A 239 30.54 -17.88 9.38
C PRO A 239 29.88 -18.31 10.69
N GLY A 240 28.97 -19.29 10.60
CA GLY A 240 28.23 -19.85 11.73
C GLY A 240 26.97 -19.08 12.14
N TYR A 241 26.52 -18.11 11.36
CA TYR A 241 25.23 -17.43 11.61
C TYR A 241 24.05 -18.42 11.71
N TYR A 242 23.97 -19.39 10.80
CA TYR A 242 22.87 -20.35 10.79
C TYR A 242 22.97 -21.43 11.89
N ASP A 243 24.06 -21.45 12.65
CA ASP A 243 24.27 -22.37 13.78
C ASP A 243 23.90 -21.72 15.13
N GLU A 244 23.70 -20.40 15.18
CA GLU A 244 23.50 -19.61 16.41
C GLU A 244 22.02 -19.49 16.87
N ASP A 245 21.11 -20.32 16.34
CA ASP A 245 19.66 -20.26 16.59
C ASP A 245 19.11 -18.82 16.66
N ASN A 246 19.37 -18.06 15.59
CA ASN A 246 19.04 -16.64 15.52
C ASN A 246 17.52 -16.34 15.51
N TYR A 247 16.67 -17.37 15.57
CA TYR A 247 15.20 -17.28 15.57
C TYR A 247 14.60 -17.44 16.97
N ILE A 248 15.29 -16.90 17.98
CA ILE A 248 15.09 -17.07 19.44
C ILE A 248 13.62 -17.03 19.92
N LYS A 249 12.73 -16.28 19.26
CA LYS A 249 11.36 -16.02 19.73
C LYS A 249 10.24 -16.54 18.81
N GLU A 250 10.53 -16.82 17.55
CA GLU A 250 9.51 -17.06 16.52
C GLU A 250 10.01 -18.07 15.49
N ARG A 251 9.12 -18.91 14.96
CA ARG A 251 9.46 -19.81 13.85
C ARG A 251 9.89 -19.02 12.61
N HIS A 252 10.74 -19.62 11.79
CA HIS A 252 11.16 -19.04 10.52
C HIS A 252 9.95 -18.60 9.68
N TYR A 253 10.02 -17.41 9.08
CA TYR A 253 8.90 -16.76 8.39
C TYR A 253 8.27 -17.67 7.30
N SER A 254 9.07 -18.46 6.60
CA SER A 254 8.57 -19.39 5.57
C SER A 254 7.66 -20.49 6.15
N VAL A 255 7.88 -20.90 7.40
CA VAL A 255 7.02 -21.87 8.09
C VAL A 255 5.73 -21.20 8.53
N LEU A 256 5.81 -19.99 9.12
CA LEU A 256 4.62 -19.19 9.47
C LEU A 256 3.77 -18.88 8.23
N TRP A 257 4.41 -18.59 7.09
CA TRP A 257 3.74 -18.35 5.82
C TRP A 257 2.98 -19.58 5.32
N ARG A 258 3.66 -20.74 5.32
CA ARG A 258 3.06 -22.02 4.92
C ARG A 258 1.83 -22.36 5.76
N ASP A 259 1.92 -22.10 7.07
CA ASP A 259 0.86 -22.42 8.02
C ASP A 259 -0.23 -21.34 8.09
N LYS A 260 -0.16 -20.31 7.24
CA LYS A 260 -1.10 -19.18 7.22
C LYS A 260 -1.16 -18.39 8.53
N GLN A 261 0.01 -18.09 9.10
CA GLN A 261 0.20 -17.46 10.41
C GLN A 261 1.11 -16.22 10.37
N VAL A 262 1.28 -15.57 9.21
CA VAL A 262 2.12 -14.36 9.11
C VAL A 262 1.39 -13.09 9.47
N PHE A 263 0.05 -13.13 9.53
CA PHE A 263 -0.80 -12.02 9.95
C PHE A 263 -1.41 -12.36 11.32
N GLY A 264 -1.14 -11.51 12.31
CA GLY A 264 -1.49 -11.72 13.73
C GLY A 264 -2.61 -10.81 14.21
N LEU A 265 -3.01 -9.84 13.39
CA LEU A 265 -4.19 -9.04 13.62
C LEU A 265 -5.24 -9.45 12.57
N PRO A 266 -6.51 -9.62 12.95
CA PRO A 266 -7.57 -9.82 11.97
C PRO A 266 -7.67 -8.59 11.06
N THR A 267 -8.14 -8.77 9.82
CA THR A 267 -8.41 -7.66 8.89
C THR A 267 -9.26 -6.57 9.54
N SER A 268 -10.12 -6.96 10.48
CA SER A 268 -10.92 -6.05 11.30
C SER A 268 -10.12 -5.01 12.10
N VAL A 269 -8.81 -5.18 12.33
CA VAL A 269 -7.96 -4.18 13.01
C VAL A 269 -7.51 -3.07 12.05
N PHE A 270 -7.31 -3.38 10.77
CA PHE A 270 -7.24 -2.35 9.72
C PHE A 270 -8.57 -1.64 9.54
N ASN A 271 -9.64 -2.30 9.97
CA ASN A 271 -11.00 -1.85 9.83
C ASN A 271 -11.64 -1.41 11.17
N ARG A 272 -10.86 -1.20 12.23
CA ARG A 272 -11.41 -0.89 13.57
C ARG A 272 -12.18 0.44 13.60
N ASP A 273 -11.90 1.32 12.62
CA ASP A 273 -12.63 2.55 12.35
C ASP A 273 -13.48 2.48 11.06
N CYS A 274 -13.54 1.36 10.33
CA CYS A 274 -14.28 1.24 9.07
C CYS A 274 -15.76 1.57 9.25
N GLU A 275 -16.35 1.20 10.38
CA GLU A 275 -17.70 1.60 10.73
C GLU A 275 -17.89 3.11 10.61
N ALA A 276 -16.99 3.90 11.22
CA ALA A 276 -17.03 5.35 11.12
C ALA A 276 -16.68 5.86 9.71
N LYS A 277 -15.94 5.09 8.89
CA LYS A 277 -15.56 5.51 7.52
C LYS A 277 -16.75 5.65 6.58
N LEU A 278 -17.85 4.93 6.81
CA LEU A 278 -19.09 5.07 6.03
C LEU A 278 -20.19 5.87 6.76
N THR A 279 -19.83 6.62 7.80
CA THR A 279 -20.78 7.54 8.47
C THR A 279 -21.45 8.46 7.44
N GLY A 280 -22.77 8.65 7.58
CA GLY A 280 -23.58 9.43 6.65
C GLY A 280 -24.26 8.61 5.56
N VAL A 281 -24.00 7.30 5.47
CA VAL A 281 -24.77 6.36 4.65
C VAL A 281 -25.82 5.68 5.51
N ASP A 282 -27.09 5.77 5.12
CA ASP A 282 -28.21 5.16 5.84
C ASP A 282 -28.39 3.67 5.50
N ALA A 283 -28.09 3.31 4.23
CA ALA A 283 -28.15 1.93 3.78
C ALA A 283 -27.25 1.66 2.56
N ILE A 284 -26.81 0.41 2.45
CA ILE A 284 -26.00 -0.09 1.33
C ILE A 284 -26.86 -1.03 0.48
N LEU A 285 -26.96 -0.74 -0.81
CA LEU A 285 -27.58 -1.65 -1.77
C LEU A 285 -26.49 -2.15 -2.72
N TRP A 286 -26.34 -3.46 -2.81
CA TRP A 286 -25.27 -4.04 -3.60
C TRP A 286 -25.79 -5.02 -4.65
N ILE A 287 -25.25 -4.94 -5.85
CA ILE A 287 -25.74 -5.62 -7.04
C ILE A 287 -24.85 -6.82 -7.32
N SER A 288 -25.44 -8.01 -7.42
CA SER A 288 -24.68 -9.25 -7.64
C SER A 288 -25.49 -10.28 -8.42
N LEU A 289 -24.83 -10.93 -9.39
CA LEU A 289 -25.40 -12.01 -10.19
C LEU A 289 -25.49 -13.29 -9.36
N ASP A 290 -26.57 -14.07 -9.51
CA ASP A 290 -26.71 -15.34 -8.78
C ASP A 290 -25.63 -16.37 -9.13
N ARG A 291 -25.17 -16.40 -10.38
CA ARG A 291 -24.07 -17.28 -10.80
C ARG A 291 -22.70 -16.83 -10.28
N ALA A 292 -22.53 -15.57 -9.88
CA ALA A 292 -21.26 -14.99 -9.44
C ALA A 292 -20.98 -15.28 -7.96
N THR A 293 -20.98 -16.55 -7.58
CA THR A 293 -20.94 -16.99 -6.17
C THR A 293 -19.70 -16.52 -5.41
N GLU A 294 -18.52 -16.49 -6.02
CA GLU A 294 -17.29 -16.04 -5.36
C GLU A 294 -17.23 -14.51 -5.18
N ARG A 295 -17.65 -13.72 -6.19
CA ARG A 295 -17.80 -12.26 -6.05
C ARG A 295 -18.80 -11.92 -4.95
N ARG A 296 -19.92 -12.66 -4.88
CA ARG A 296 -20.92 -12.52 -3.85
C ARG A 296 -20.34 -12.74 -2.45
N LYS A 297 -19.62 -13.85 -2.23
CA LYS A 297 -18.93 -14.13 -0.96
C LYS A 297 -17.92 -13.04 -0.61
N GLY A 298 -17.17 -12.54 -1.60
CA GLY A 298 -16.24 -11.43 -1.42
C GLY A 298 -16.93 -10.16 -0.93
N MET A 299 -18.07 -9.78 -1.55
CA MET A 299 -18.86 -8.63 -1.12
C MET A 299 -19.50 -8.85 0.26
N GLU A 300 -19.98 -10.04 0.58
CA GLU A 300 -20.50 -10.37 1.91
C GLU A 300 -19.42 -10.16 2.98
N ALA A 301 -18.20 -10.67 2.76
CA ALA A 301 -17.06 -10.45 3.67
C ALA A 301 -16.65 -8.98 3.79
N VAL A 302 -16.80 -8.19 2.72
CA VAL A 302 -16.63 -6.73 2.74
C VAL A 302 -17.67 -6.08 3.66
N LEU A 303 -18.95 -6.46 3.51
CA LEU A 303 -20.06 -5.87 4.27
C LEU A 303 -20.11 -6.29 5.74
N GLU A 304 -19.50 -7.42 6.11
CA GLU A 304 -19.28 -7.81 7.52
C GLU A 304 -18.51 -6.75 8.32
N ASN A 305 -17.76 -5.85 7.65
CA ASN A 305 -17.07 -4.74 8.30
C ASN A 305 -18.00 -3.57 8.68
N PHE A 306 -19.29 -3.59 8.29
CA PHE A 306 -20.27 -2.55 8.60
C PHE A 306 -21.57 -3.14 9.18
N PRO A 307 -21.51 -3.83 10.33
CA PRO A 307 -22.65 -4.59 10.86
C PRO A 307 -23.87 -3.72 11.24
N PHE A 308 -23.66 -2.41 11.43
CA PHE A 308 -24.73 -1.47 11.82
C PHE A 308 -25.35 -0.72 10.64
N ILE A 309 -24.73 -0.75 9.46
CA ILE A 309 -25.32 -0.16 8.26
C ILE A 309 -26.14 -1.24 7.58
N ARG A 310 -27.43 -0.99 7.41
CA ARG A 310 -28.32 -1.96 6.77
C ARG A 310 -27.86 -2.19 5.33
N SER A 311 -27.48 -3.43 5.01
CA SER A 311 -27.14 -3.84 3.64
C SER A 311 -28.25 -4.68 3.02
N LEU A 312 -28.50 -4.49 1.71
CA LEU A 312 -29.47 -5.25 0.93
C LEU A 312 -28.86 -5.70 -0.39
N ARG A 313 -28.84 -7.03 -0.61
CA ARG A 313 -28.48 -7.61 -1.89
C ARG A 313 -29.59 -7.38 -2.91
N ILE A 314 -29.21 -6.90 -4.08
CA ILE A 314 -30.05 -6.79 -5.27
C ILE A 314 -29.59 -7.85 -6.26
N GLU A 315 -30.48 -8.80 -6.54
CA GLU A 315 -30.26 -9.81 -7.58
C GLU A 315 -30.11 -9.11 -8.93
N ALA A 316 -28.91 -9.19 -9.50
CA ALA A 316 -28.61 -8.59 -10.79
C ALA A 316 -29.24 -9.40 -11.92
N LEU A 317 -29.66 -8.71 -12.98
CA LEU A 317 -30.08 -9.34 -14.23
C LEU A 317 -28.85 -9.83 -14.99
N ASP A 318 -28.95 -11.01 -15.59
CA ASP A 318 -27.91 -11.60 -16.42
C ASP A 318 -28.10 -11.24 -17.90
N GLY A 319 -27.05 -10.77 -18.56
CA GLY A 319 -27.04 -10.57 -20.01
C GLY A 319 -27.13 -11.88 -20.81
N ASN A 320 -26.92 -13.05 -20.19
CA ASN A 320 -27.18 -14.35 -20.81
C ASN A 320 -28.68 -14.67 -20.93
N ASP A 321 -29.52 -14.06 -20.10
CA ASP A 321 -30.94 -14.33 -20.04
C ASP A 321 -31.73 -13.32 -20.90
N PRO A 322 -32.94 -13.68 -21.36
CA PRO A 322 -33.84 -12.73 -22.00
C PRO A 322 -34.11 -11.52 -21.10
N LEU A 323 -33.76 -10.34 -21.59
CA LEU A 323 -33.89 -9.11 -20.82
C LEU A 323 -35.36 -8.73 -20.63
N PRO A 324 -35.78 -8.37 -19.41
CA PRO A 324 -37.18 -8.07 -19.11
C PRO A 324 -37.55 -6.65 -19.55
N LEU A 325 -37.51 -6.36 -20.85
CA LEU A 325 -37.92 -5.06 -21.41
C LEU A 325 -39.36 -5.11 -21.96
N LEU A 326 -40.11 -4.02 -21.77
CA LEU A 326 -41.41 -3.82 -22.40
C LEU A 326 -41.25 -3.28 -23.82
N GLU A 327 -42.27 -3.54 -24.64
CA GLU A 327 -42.38 -3.00 -25.99
C GLU A 327 -42.36 -1.46 -25.93
N GLY A 328 -41.42 -0.83 -26.65
CA GLY A 328 -41.17 0.61 -26.58
C GLY A 328 -39.87 1.01 -25.84
N SER A 329 -39.20 0.07 -25.18
CA SER A 329 -37.82 0.25 -24.67
C SER A 329 -36.80 -0.45 -25.55
N THR A 330 -36.90 -0.30 -26.87
CA THR A 330 -36.03 -0.99 -27.81
C THR A 330 -34.60 -0.43 -27.69
N PRO A 331 -33.63 -1.22 -27.22
CA PRO A 331 -32.25 -0.81 -27.19
C PRO A 331 -31.73 -0.62 -28.62
N GLY A 332 -30.78 0.29 -28.80
CA GLY A 332 -30.12 0.52 -30.07
C GLY A 332 -29.36 -0.73 -30.48
N ALA A 333 -29.19 -0.92 -31.78
CA ALA A 333 -28.60 -2.14 -32.36
C ALA A 333 -27.18 -2.47 -31.86
N THR A 334 -26.49 -1.52 -31.23
CA THR A 334 -25.13 -1.70 -30.72
C THR A 334 -25.07 -2.03 -29.22
N ALA A 335 -26.18 -1.95 -28.48
CA ALA A 335 -26.21 -2.19 -27.03
C ALA A 335 -26.03 -3.67 -26.71
N THR A 336 -25.10 -4.01 -25.82
CA THR A 336 -24.93 -5.41 -25.41
C THR A 336 -25.97 -5.80 -24.38
N ALA A 337 -26.36 -7.07 -24.36
CA ALA A 337 -27.30 -7.57 -23.36
C ALA A 337 -26.74 -7.39 -21.93
N TYR A 338 -25.42 -7.51 -21.76
CA TYR A 338 -24.74 -7.31 -20.47
C TYR A 338 -24.81 -5.86 -19.98
N GLU A 339 -24.58 -4.88 -20.85
CA GLU A 339 -24.69 -3.45 -20.52
C GLU A 339 -26.11 -3.11 -20.06
N ILE A 340 -27.10 -3.56 -20.84
CA ILE A 340 -28.51 -3.35 -20.51
C ILE A 340 -28.86 -4.02 -19.19
N ALA A 341 -28.44 -5.28 -18.98
CA ALA A 341 -28.71 -6.02 -17.75
C ALA A 341 -28.11 -5.31 -16.52
N CYS A 342 -26.88 -4.81 -16.63
CA CYS A 342 -26.23 -4.01 -15.59
C CYS A 342 -27.06 -2.75 -15.29
N CYS A 343 -27.36 -1.95 -16.31
CA CYS A 343 -28.16 -0.73 -16.18
C CYS A 343 -29.51 -0.98 -15.49
N LEU A 344 -30.27 -1.98 -15.94
CA LEU A 344 -31.53 -2.37 -15.32
C LEU A 344 -31.36 -2.86 -13.87
N SER A 345 -30.24 -3.50 -13.53
CA SER A 345 -29.93 -3.91 -12.15
C SER A 345 -29.70 -2.71 -11.22
N HIS A 346 -29.08 -1.64 -11.71
CA HIS A 346 -29.02 -0.39 -10.96
C HIS A 346 -30.40 0.24 -10.75
N LEU A 347 -31.27 0.24 -11.77
CA LEU A 347 -32.64 0.72 -11.60
C LEU A 347 -33.43 -0.10 -10.56
N LYS A 348 -33.23 -1.43 -10.51
CA LYS A 348 -33.76 -2.30 -9.43
C LYS A 348 -33.24 -1.86 -8.06
N ALA A 349 -31.96 -1.53 -7.95
CA ALA A 349 -31.38 -1.05 -6.70
C ALA A 349 -31.99 0.29 -6.28
N LEU A 350 -32.13 1.26 -7.19
CA LEU A 350 -32.77 2.54 -6.88
C LEU A 350 -34.23 2.37 -6.44
N GLU A 351 -35.01 1.49 -7.07
CA GLU A 351 -36.38 1.17 -6.66
C GLU A 351 -36.42 0.53 -5.26
N ALA A 352 -35.45 -0.32 -4.92
CA ALA A 352 -35.33 -0.93 -3.61
C ALA A 352 -34.93 0.09 -2.53
N ALA A 353 -34.06 1.05 -2.86
CA ALA A 353 -33.65 2.12 -1.94
C ALA A 353 -34.85 2.96 -1.48
N LEU A 354 -35.81 3.25 -2.38
CA LEU A 354 -37.03 3.97 -2.04
C LEU A 354 -37.92 3.25 -1.01
N LYS A 355 -37.79 1.93 -0.89
CA LYS A 355 -38.52 1.10 0.07
C LYS A 355 -37.82 0.99 1.43
N MET A 356 -36.60 1.49 1.54
CA MET A 356 -35.82 1.55 2.79
C MET A 356 -36.04 2.90 3.47
N GLU A 357 -35.71 3.03 4.75
CA GLU A 357 -35.63 4.32 5.45
C GLU A 357 -34.25 4.97 5.22
N GLY A 358 -34.14 6.29 5.33
CA GLY A 358 -32.88 7.04 5.13
C GLY A 358 -32.94 8.11 4.05
N GLU A 359 -31.93 8.96 3.95
CA GLU A 359 -31.78 9.98 2.91
C GLU A 359 -30.64 9.65 1.93
N TYR A 360 -29.58 9.01 2.40
CA TYR A 360 -28.37 8.74 1.63
C TYR A 360 -28.12 7.23 1.46
N PHE A 361 -28.13 6.77 0.22
CA PHE A 361 -27.93 5.38 -0.13
C PHE A 361 -26.60 5.17 -0.86
N LEU A 362 -25.79 4.23 -0.38
CA LEU A 362 -24.59 3.78 -1.08
C LEU A 362 -24.96 2.61 -1.99
N ILE A 363 -24.73 2.76 -3.29
CA ILE A 363 -24.90 1.69 -4.27
C ILE A 363 -23.54 1.09 -4.60
N LEU A 364 -23.43 -0.24 -4.56
CA LEU A 364 -22.20 -0.98 -4.86
C LEU A 364 -22.44 -2.09 -5.90
N GLU A 365 -21.47 -2.33 -6.78
CA GLU A 365 -21.36 -3.58 -7.55
C GLU A 365 -20.54 -4.61 -6.75
N ASP A 366 -20.73 -5.91 -6.95
CA ASP A 366 -20.06 -6.97 -6.19
C ASP A 366 -18.55 -7.14 -6.47
N ASP A 367 -17.99 -6.40 -7.43
CA ASP A 367 -16.54 -6.22 -7.63
C ASP A 367 -16.00 -4.92 -7.03
N ALA A 368 -16.81 -4.12 -6.34
CA ALA A 368 -16.29 -3.01 -5.54
C ALA A 368 -15.41 -3.56 -4.40
N ARG A 369 -14.28 -2.88 -4.17
CA ARG A 369 -13.27 -3.24 -3.18
C ARG A 369 -12.93 -2.03 -2.33
N LEU A 370 -12.68 -2.30 -1.06
CA LEU A 370 -12.33 -1.33 -0.01
C LEU A 370 -10.82 -1.19 0.15
N ARG A 371 -10.05 -1.37 -0.93
CA ARG A 371 -8.58 -1.40 -0.89
C ARG A 371 -8.00 -0.21 -0.14
N PHE A 372 -8.59 0.97 -0.33
CA PHE A 372 -8.12 2.21 0.31
C PHE A 372 -8.93 2.65 1.54
N LEU A 373 -9.95 1.88 1.95
CA LEU A 373 -10.79 2.24 3.08
C LEU A 373 -10.00 2.41 4.40
N PRO A 374 -8.99 1.56 4.72
CA PRO A 374 -8.14 1.78 5.89
C PRO A 374 -7.31 3.08 5.84
N PHE A 375 -7.14 3.67 4.65
CA PHE A 375 -6.34 4.88 4.41
C PHE A 375 -7.18 6.17 4.42
N LEU A 376 -8.51 6.06 4.46
CA LEU A 376 -9.40 7.21 4.53
C LEU A 376 -9.20 8.00 5.83
N GLY A 377 -9.12 9.32 5.73
CA GLY A 377 -9.14 10.22 6.87
C GLY A 377 -10.59 10.53 7.29
N PRO A 378 -10.79 11.24 8.40
CA PRO A 378 -12.12 11.71 8.80
C PRO A 378 -12.84 12.55 7.74
N GLU A 379 -12.09 13.28 6.91
CA GLU A 379 -12.62 14.11 5.82
C GLU A 379 -13.10 13.31 4.61
N ASP A 380 -12.70 12.04 4.49
CA ASP A 380 -13.08 11.17 3.37
C ASP A 380 -14.33 10.33 3.68
N ARG A 381 -15.02 10.63 4.79
CA ARG A 381 -16.30 9.98 5.14
C ARG A 381 -17.45 10.53 4.28
N PRO A 382 -18.45 9.71 3.92
CA PRO A 382 -19.58 10.14 3.11
C PRO A 382 -20.33 11.37 3.66
N ASP A 383 -20.53 11.50 4.97
CA ASP A 383 -21.11 12.70 5.61
C ASP A 383 -20.29 13.95 5.30
N ARG A 384 -18.96 13.88 5.46
CA ARG A 384 -18.05 15.01 5.21
C ARG A 384 -17.91 15.35 3.73
N ILE A 385 -17.89 14.34 2.88
CA ILE A 385 -17.90 14.53 1.43
C ILE A 385 -19.20 15.23 1.02
N ALA A 386 -20.34 14.79 1.55
CA ALA A 386 -21.65 15.39 1.29
C ALA A 386 -21.73 16.86 1.74
N GLU A 387 -21.10 17.22 2.88
CA GLU A 387 -21.02 18.60 3.40
C GLU A 387 -20.21 19.53 2.47
N ARG A 388 -19.11 19.02 1.88
CA ARG A 388 -18.22 19.81 1.01
C ARG A 388 -18.64 19.80 -0.47
N ALA A 389 -19.47 18.83 -0.87
CA ALA A 389 -19.98 18.73 -2.23
C ALA A 389 -20.84 19.95 -2.63
N PRO A 390 -20.92 20.29 -3.93
CA PRO A 390 -21.78 21.38 -4.41
C PRO A 390 -23.23 21.21 -3.96
N ARG A 391 -23.88 22.29 -3.52
CA ARG A 391 -25.17 22.23 -2.80
C ARG A 391 -26.31 21.54 -3.56
N ASP A 392 -26.24 21.52 -4.89
CA ASP A 392 -27.21 20.91 -5.79
C ASP A 392 -26.89 19.46 -6.16
N TRP A 393 -25.90 18.83 -5.51
CA TRP A 393 -25.56 17.43 -5.77
C TRP A 393 -26.74 16.48 -5.53
N GLU A 394 -26.99 15.61 -6.50
CA GLU A 394 -28.02 14.55 -6.46
C GLU A 394 -27.36 13.17 -6.27
N ALA A 395 -26.19 12.96 -6.87
CA ALA A 395 -25.35 11.78 -6.70
C ALA A 395 -23.86 12.15 -6.65
N ILE A 396 -23.07 11.36 -5.91
CA ILE A 396 -21.61 11.48 -5.86
C ILE A 396 -21.01 10.14 -6.27
N GLN A 397 -20.27 10.15 -7.37
CA GLN A 397 -19.55 8.98 -7.86
C GLN A 397 -18.27 8.77 -7.03
N LEU A 398 -18.15 7.62 -6.38
CA LEU A 398 -17.06 7.27 -5.44
C LEU A 398 -16.07 6.24 -6.01
N SER A 399 -16.35 5.70 -7.19
CA SER A 399 -15.44 4.91 -8.02
C SER A 399 -15.48 5.42 -9.45
N SER A 400 -14.33 5.49 -10.12
CA SER A 400 -14.33 5.83 -11.55
C SER A 400 -13.21 5.18 -12.35
N LEU A 401 -13.57 4.76 -13.57
CA LEU A 401 -12.69 4.23 -14.59
C LEU A 401 -12.13 5.35 -15.47
N PHE A 402 -11.60 6.40 -14.84
CA PHE A 402 -11.00 7.54 -15.53
C PHE A 402 -9.48 7.37 -15.65
N ARG A 403 -8.94 7.64 -16.84
CA ARG A 403 -7.53 7.39 -17.23
C ARG A 403 -6.60 8.58 -16.97
N SER A 404 -7.11 9.61 -16.31
CA SER A 404 -6.40 10.82 -15.88
C SER A 404 -6.81 11.13 -14.43
N GLU A 405 -6.03 11.96 -13.75
CA GLU A 405 -6.41 12.46 -12.42
C GLU A 405 -7.53 13.49 -12.55
N LEU A 406 -8.34 13.61 -11.50
CA LEU A 406 -9.31 14.69 -11.35
C LEU A 406 -8.62 15.83 -10.59
N ASP A 407 -8.58 17.00 -11.21
CA ASP A 407 -7.87 18.19 -10.72
C ASP A 407 -8.63 18.97 -9.65
N ARG A 408 -9.91 18.63 -9.45
CA ARG A 408 -10.82 19.26 -8.47
C ARG A 408 -11.41 18.20 -7.56
N GLU A 409 -11.65 18.55 -6.30
CA GLU A 409 -12.28 17.66 -5.32
C GLU A 409 -13.60 17.07 -5.85
N PHE A 410 -14.39 17.91 -6.54
CA PHE A 410 -15.62 17.53 -7.21
C PHE A 410 -15.60 17.99 -8.68
N THR A 411 -15.67 17.03 -9.60
CA THR A 411 -15.81 17.29 -11.03
C THR A 411 -17.26 17.04 -11.45
N ASP A 412 -17.93 18.03 -12.04
CA ASP A 412 -19.28 17.85 -12.58
C ASP A 412 -19.23 16.85 -13.75
N TRP A 413 -19.94 15.73 -13.59
CA TRP A 413 -19.89 14.63 -14.55
C TRP A 413 -20.49 15.02 -15.91
N ASN A 414 -21.55 15.84 -15.91
CA ASN A 414 -22.22 16.25 -17.15
C ASN A 414 -21.36 17.23 -17.94
N LEU A 415 -20.78 18.24 -17.28
CA LEU A 415 -19.85 19.15 -17.94
C LEU A 415 -18.62 18.41 -18.46
N ALA A 416 -18.05 17.50 -17.67
CA ALA A 416 -16.92 16.69 -18.13
C ALA A 416 -17.26 15.90 -19.40
N MET A 417 -18.45 15.30 -19.46
CA MET A 417 -18.93 14.59 -20.65
C MET A 417 -19.14 15.50 -21.87
N GLU A 418 -19.69 16.71 -21.67
CA GLU A 418 -19.82 17.72 -22.73
C GLU A 418 -18.46 18.16 -23.29
N ASP A 419 -17.46 18.28 -22.41
CA ASP A 419 -16.07 18.60 -22.75
C ASP A 419 -15.30 17.39 -23.35
N GLY A 420 -15.96 16.24 -23.51
CA GLY A 420 -15.39 15.03 -24.11
C GLY A 420 -14.61 14.13 -23.13
N PHE A 421 -14.68 14.39 -21.83
CA PHE A 421 -14.06 13.59 -20.78
C PHE A 421 -15.06 12.59 -20.19
N HIS A 422 -14.93 11.32 -20.58
CA HIS A 422 -15.79 10.26 -20.06
C HIS A 422 -15.25 9.68 -18.74
N ILE A 423 -15.85 10.09 -17.62
CA ILE A 423 -15.57 9.56 -16.27
C ILE A 423 -16.47 8.33 -16.03
N ALA A 424 -16.12 7.22 -16.67
CA ALA A 424 -16.94 6.01 -16.69
C ALA A 424 -16.98 5.26 -15.35
N GLY A 425 -17.95 4.36 -15.18
CA GLY A 425 -18.05 3.35 -14.12
C GLY A 425 -19.05 3.67 -13.02
N SER A 426 -19.88 2.69 -12.65
CA SER A 426 -20.95 2.79 -11.64
C SER A 426 -20.72 1.91 -10.41
N ALA A 427 -19.51 1.37 -10.25
CA ALA A 427 -19.21 0.36 -9.23
C ALA A 427 -19.49 0.82 -7.79
N ALA A 428 -19.35 2.12 -7.51
CA ALA A 428 -19.73 2.73 -6.24
C ALA A 428 -20.15 4.19 -6.39
N TYR A 429 -21.31 4.54 -5.84
CA TYR A 429 -21.78 5.93 -5.73
C TYR A 429 -22.78 6.09 -4.59
N VAL A 430 -22.82 7.29 -4.01
CA VAL A 430 -23.87 7.70 -3.07
C VAL A 430 -24.94 8.48 -3.81
N ILE A 431 -26.21 8.21 -3.51
CA ILE A 431 -27.36 8.89 -4.10
C ILE A 431 -28.34 9.34 -3.02
N ARG A 432 -28.93 10.52 -3.20
CA ARG A 432 -30.01 11.02 -2.34
C ARG A 432 -31.33 10.33 -2.64
N ARG A 433 -32.20 10.20 -1.65
CA ARG A 433 -33.58 9.71 -1.84
C ARG A 433 -34.31 10.47 -2.94
N ALA A 434 -34.29 11.81 -2.90
CA ALA A 434 -34.97 12.63 -3.89
C ALA A 434 -34.48 12.37 -5.33
N ALA A 435 -33.19 12.05 -5.49
CA ALA A 435 -32.61 11.68 -6.77
C ALA A 435 -33.05 10.27 -7.21
N ALA A 436 -33.13 9.30 -6.29
CA ALA A 436 -33.71 7.99 -6.57
C ALA A 436 -35.19 8.08 -6.99
N GLU A 437 -35.99 8.97 -6.37
CA GLU A 437 -37.39 9.24 -6.75
C GLU A 437 -37.51 9.88 -8.13
N LYS A 438 -36.56 10.76 -8.50
CA LYS A 438 -36.47 11.33 -9.84
C LYS A 438 -36.19 10.23 -10.86
N MET A 439 -35.23 9.36 -10.58
CA MET A 439 -34.90 8.22 -11.44
C MET A 439 -36.06 7.25 -11.59
N SER A 440 -36.82 6.96 -10.53
CA SER A 440 -37.97 6.05 -10.59
C SER A 440 -39.12 6.56 -11.47
N ARG A 441 -39.15 7.85 -11.85
CA ARG A 441 -40.12 8.39 -12.81
C ARG A 441 -39.70 8.17 -14.26
N LEU A 442 -38.41 7.88 -14.49
CA LEU A 442 -37.85 7.62 -15.81
C LEU A 442 -38.03 6.16 -16.26
N PHE A 443 -38.46 5.27 -15.36
CA PHE A 443 -38.79 3.90 -15.72
C PHE A 443 -40.03 3.40 -14.99
N ASP A 444 -40.89 2.67 -15.70
CA ASP A 444 -41.99 1.94 -15.08
C ASP A 444 -41.65 0.44 -15.07
N LYS A 445 -42.04 -0.27 -14.01
CA LYS A 445 -42.04 -1.72 -13.99
C LYS A 445 -43.49 -2.22 -14.10
N ARG A 446 -43.80 -2.98 -15.15
CA ARG A 446 -45.13 -3.61 -15.34
C ARG A 446 -44.94 -5.08 -15.64
N ASP A 447 -45.64 -5.94 -14.91
CA ASP A 447 -45.56 -7.40 -15.04
C ASP A 447 -44.12 -7.95 -15.03
N GLY A 448 -43.27 -7.37 -14.16
CA GLY A 448 -41.86 -7.75 -14.03
C GLY A 448 -40.92 -7.20 -15.12
N LYS A 449 -41.44 -6.48 -16.12
CA LYS A 449 -40.66 -5.90 -17.22
C LYS A 449 -40.50 -4.38 -17.08
N PHE A 450 -39.37 -3.87 -17.56
CA PHE A 450 -38.99 -2.46 -17.53
C PHE A 450 -39.43 -1.74 -18.79
N LEU A 451 -40.11 -0.62 -18.60
CA LEU A 451 -40.30 0.41 -19.62
C LEU A 451 -39.44 1.62 -19.22
N VAL A 452 -38.24 1.70 -19.79
CA VAL A 452 -37.34 2.86 -19.63
C VAL A 452 -37.76 3.95 -20.61
N LYS A 453 -38.14 5.11 -20.09
CA LYS A 453 -38.60 6.28 -20.84
C LYS A 453 -37.43 7.23 -21.07
N ARG A 454 -37.31 7.76 -22.29
CA ARG A 454 -36.38 8.87 -22.55
C ARG A 454 -36.99 10.20 -22.10
N PRO A 455 -36.19 11.11 -21.50
CA PRO A 455 -36.67 12.46 -21.17
C PRO A 455 -37.09 13.27 -22.40
N ASP A 456 -36.47 13.00 -23.55
CA ASP A 456 -36.73 13.70 -24.81
C ASP A 456 -37.91 13.14 -25.62
N GLY A 457 -38.59 12.11 -25.11
CA GLY A 457 -39.75 11.50 -25.76
C GLY A 457 -39.43 10.58 -26.96
N ALA A 458 -38.15 10.28 -27.25
CA ALA A 458 -37.81 9.37 -28.33
C ALA A 458 -38.11 7.90 -27.98
N LYS A 459 -38.47 7.11 -29.00
CA LYS A 459 -38.91 5.70 -28.86
C LYS A 459 -37.77 4.67 -28.75
N PHE A 460 -36.52 5.07 -28.99
CA PHE A 460 -35.38 4.15 -29.04
C PHE A 460 -34.30 4.59 -28.06
N LEU A 461 -33.80 3.69 -27.22
CA LEU A 461 -32.69 3.95 -26.31
C LEU A 461 -31.41 3.65 -27.08
N ASN A 462 -30.57 4.63 -27.41
CA ASN A 462 -29.27 4.28 -28.02
C ASN A 462 -28.41 3.49 -27.01
N GLN A 463 -27.39 2.76 -27.48
CA GLN A 463 -26.50 2.00 -26.58
C GLN A 463 -25.91 2.86 -25.46
N LYS A 464 -25.48 4.07 -25.77
CA LYS A 464 -24.89 4.97 -24.78
C LYS A 464 -25.84 5.23 -23.60
N TRP A 465 -27.15 5.29 -23.83
CA TRP A 465 -28.15 5.46 -22.76
C TRP A 465 -28.41 4.20 -21.93
N MET A 466 -27.99 3.02 -22.38
CA MET A 466 -28.18 1.76 -21.63
C MET A 466 -26.92 1.31 -20.89
N LEU A 467 -25.97 2.22 -20.71
CA LEU A 467 -24.88 2.10 -19.76
C LEU A 467 -25.33 2.66 -18.40
N SER A 468 -25.02 1.97 -17.30
CA SER A 468 -25.44 2.34 -15.95
C SER A 468 -24.94 3.72 -15.53
N ASP A 469 -23.65 3.96 -15.68
CA ASP A 469 -23.01 5.26 -15.43
C ASP A 469 -23.64 6.38 -16.28
N VAL A 470 -23.80 6.16 -17.58
CA VAL A 470 -24.39 7.18 -18.47
C VAL A 470 -25.83 7.47 -18.10
N LEU A 471 -26.69 6.45 -17.95
CA LEU A 471 -28.12 6.68 -17.65
C LEU A 471 -28.30 7.39 -16.30
N ILE A 472 -27.59 6.93 -15.27
CA ILE A 472 -27.79 7.46 -13.92
C ILE A 472 -27.16 8.84 -13.81
N PHE A 473 -25.92 9.00 -14.24
CA PHE A 473 -25.18 10.24 -13.99
C PHE A 473 -25.58 11.37 -14.92
N SER A 474 -26.04 11.08 -16.14
CA SER A 474 -26.55 12.13 -17.05
C SER A 474 -27.90 12.71 -16.66
N MET A 475 -28.70 11.96 -15.91
CA MET A 475 -30.04 12.38 -15.47
C MET A 475 -30.01 13.16 -14.16
N LEU A 476 -28.87 13.18 -13.49
CA LEU A 476 -28.68 13.73 -12.15
C LEU A 476 -27.57 14.79 -12.15
N ARG A 477 -27.63 15.71 -11.19
CA ARG A 477 -26.50 16.56 -10.79
C ARG A 477 -25.45 15.70 -10.10
N THR A 478 -24.64 15.03 -10.92
CA THR A 478 -23.64 14.07 -10.46
C THR A 478 -22.26 14.72 -10.40
N TYR A 479 -21.58 14.53 -9.27
CA TYR A 479 -20.19 14.93 -9.11
C TYR A 479 -19.30 13.70 -8.94
N ALA A 480 -18.24 13.61 -9.73
CA ALA A 480 -17.16 12.65 -9.52
C ALA A 480 -16.25 13.17 -8.41
N TYR A 481 -16.10 12.38 -7.34
CA TYR A 481 -15.19 12.71 -6.25
C TYR A 481 -13.77 12.29 -6.63
N TRP A 482 -12.80 13.20 -6.44
CA TRP A 482 -11.40 12.97 -6.83
C TRP A 482 -10.74 11.79 -6.13
N ASN A 483 -11.05 11.62 -4.84
CA ASN A 483 -10.48 10.60 -4.00
C ASN A 483 -11.36 9.34 -4.08
N LYS A 484 -11.06 8.49 -5.07
CA LYS A 484 -11.82 7.27 -5.38
C LYS A 484 -11.73 6.27 -4.23
N ILE A 485 -12.75 6.27 -3.37
CA ILE A 485 -12.83 5.46 -2.15
C ILE A 485 -12.91 3.97 -2.47
N PHE A 486 -13.61 3.64 -3.55
CA PHE A 486 -13.83 2.26 -3.98
C PHE A 486 -13.07 1.99 -5.28
N THR A 487 -12.43 0.83 -5.33
CA THR A 487 -11.74 0.31 -6.53
C THR A 487 -12.46 -0.92 -7.06
N THR A 488 -12.20 -1.30 -8.31
CA THR A 488 -12.76 -2.54 -8.91
C THR A 488 -11.67 -3.59 -9.12
N GLU A 489 -12.03 -4.88 -9.07
CA GLU A 489 -11.10 -5.98 -9.34
C GLU A 489 -10.72 -6.08 -10.83
N ASN A 490 -9.41 -6.15 -11.13
CA ASN A 490 -8.85 -6.11 -12.49
C ASN A 490 -8.83 -7.46 -13.21
N ALA A 491 -9.35 -8.52 -12.60
CA ALA A 491 -9.18 -9.88 -13.10
C ALA A 491 -10.16 -10.25 -14.22
N ASP A 492 -11.45 -9.94 -14.06
CA ASP A 492 -12.51 -10.39 -14.99
C ASP A 492 -13.68 -9.39 -15.05
N SER A 493 -13.81 -8.63 -16.14
CA SER A 493 -15.03 -7.86 -16.41
C SER A 493 -16.07 -8.79 -17.04
N PHE A 494 -17.17 -9.07 -16.32
CA PHE A 494 -18.30 -9.84 -16.84
C PHE A 494 -19.13 -9.09 -17.88
N ILE A 495 -18.83 -7.80 -18.11
CA ILE A 495 -19.52 -6.95 -19.07
C ILE A 495 -18.66 -6.73 -20.32
N HIS A 496 -17.37 -6.42 -20.16
CA HIS A 496 -16.44 -6.12 -21.26
C HIS A 496 -15.03 -6.69 -21.02
N PRO A 497 -14.76 -7.94 -21.42
CA PRO A 497 -13.42 -8.53 -21.35
C PRO A 497 -12.37 -7.72 -22.15
N ASP A 498 -12.77 -7.12 -23.28
CA ASP A 498 -11.87 -6.35 -24.16
C ASP A 498 -11.41 -5.01 -23.55
N HIS A 499 -12.05 -4.53 -22.49
CA HIS A 499 -11.68 -3.29 -21.80
C HIS A 499 -10.67 -3.49 -20.67
N LEU A 500 -10.16 -4.71 -20.43
CA LEU A 500 -9.20 -5.00 -19.35
C LEU A 500 -7.99 -4.05 -19.35
N ALA A 501 -7.46 -3.69 -20.53
CA ALA A 501 -6.37 -2.72 -20.63
C ALA A 501 -6.77 -1.32 -20.13
N TRP A 502 -8.02 -0.91 -20.35
CA TRP A 502 -8.56 0.36 -19.86
C TRP A 502 -8.76 0.35 -18.34
N HIS A 503 -9.32 -0.74 -17.80
CA HIS A 503 -9.46 -0.93 -16.35
C HIS A 503 -8.09 -0.85 -15.66
N ARG A 504 -7.08 -1.56 -16.17
CA ARG A 504 -5.71 -1.51 -15.65
C ARG A 504 -5.14 -0.08 -15.64
N LYS A 505 -5.32 0.68 -16.73
CA LYS A 505 -4.82 2.06 -16.80
C LYS A 505 -5.52 2.99 -15.80
N ALA A 506 -6.84 2.89 -15.66
CA ALA A 506 -7.61 3.67 -14.69
C ALA A 506 -7.25 3.29 -13.24
N GLN A 507 -6.99 2.00 -12.98
CA GLN A 507 -6.51 1.55 -11.68
C GLN A 507 -5.12 2.11 -11.38
N THR A 508 -4.19 2.12 -12.33
CA THR A 508 -2.86 2.72 -12.14
C THR A 508 -2.95 4.19 -11.76
N VAL A 509 -3.86 4.95 -12.37
CA VAL A 509 -4.10 6.36 -12.00
C VAL A 509 -4.64 6.48 -10.58
N THR A 510 -5.63 5.66 -10.24
CA THR A 510 -6.23 5.62 -8.90
C THR A 510 -5.18 5.28 -7.84
N ASP A 511 -4.39 4.25 -8.11
CA ASP A 511 -3.25 3.88 -7.28
C ASP A 511 -2.32 5.08 -7.16
N ASN A 512 -1.85 5.68 -8.25
CA ASN A 512 -0.93 6.81 -8.19
C ASN A 512 -1.47 8.00 -7.39
N HIS A 513 -2.75 8.36 -7.53
CA HIS A 513 -3.37 9.42 -6.71
C HIS A 513 -3.34 9.10 -5.22
N TRP A 514 -3.79 7.90 -4.83
CA TRP A 514 -3.72 7.44 -3.44
C TRP A 514 -2.27 7.40 -2.91
N ARG A 515 -1.33 7.02 -3.78
CA ARG A 515 0.09 6.94 -3.48
C ARG A 515 0.73 8.31 -3.31
N GLU A 516 0.42 9.30 -4.14
CA GLU A 516 1.11 10.59 -4.16
C GLU A 516 0.42 11.65 -3.30
N ASP A 517 -0.92 11.70 -3.29
CA ASP A 517 -1.67 12.77 -2.63
C ASP A 517 -2.14 12.44 -1.22
N ILE A 518 -2.37 11.16 -0.89
CA ILE A 518 -3.06 10.81 0.35
C ILE A 518 -2.15 10.08 1.31
N ILE A 519 -1.47 9.03 0.86
CA ILE A 519 -0.61 8.23 1.75
C ILE A 519 0.69 8.97 2.07
N LEU A 520 1.14 9.89 1.20
CA LEU A 520 2.44 10.56 1.35
C LEU A 520 2.36 12.03 1.72
N ARG A 521 1.38 12.81 1.24
CA ARG A 521 1.21 14.19 1.74
C ARG A 521 0.68 14.23 3.17
N ARG A 522 0.00 13.16 3.63
CA ARG A 522 -0.33 12.97 5.05
C ARG A 522 0.85 12.40 5.86
N TRP A 523 2.04 12.32 5.26
CA TRP A 523 3.22 11.60 5.75
C TRP A 523 4.54 12.33 5.45
N PRO A 524 4.76 13.47 6.11
CA PRO A 524 4.60 13.63 7.56
C PRO A 524 3.38 14.50 7.94
N PRO A 525 2.94 14.51 9.20
CA PRO A 525 2.02 15.56 9.66
C PRO A 525 2.65 16.93 9.40
N ASP A 526 1.83 17.95 9.13
CA ASP A 526 2.23 19.36 9.04
C ASP A 526 3.18 19.77 10.18
N SER A 527 4.47 19.53 9.97
CA SER A 527 5.56 19.82 10.86
C SER A 527 6.82 19.47 10.08
N ASN A 528 7.72 20.45 10.02
CA ASN A 528 9.04 20.38 9.41
C ASN A 528 9.62 18.96 9.43
N VAL A 529 10.13 18.51 8.28
CA VAL A 529 11.13 17.42 8.25
C VAL A 529 12.29 17.88 9.12
N VAL A 530 12.21 17.61 10.42
CA VAL A 530 13.31 17.82 11.35
C VAL A 530 14.25 16.66 11.06
N ALA A 531 15.46 16.98 10.62
CA ALA A 531 16.56 16.02 10.58
C ALA A 531 16.55 15.23 11.89
N PHE A 532 16.63 13.90 11.79
CA PHE A 532 16.64 12.99 12.94
C PHE A 532 17.50 13.56 14.08
N ASP A 533 16.86 13.98 15.17
CA ASP A 533 17.57 14.45 16.35
C ASP A 533 17.97 13.24 17.19
N SER A 534 19.26 12.93 17.16
CA SER A 534 19.88 11.85 17.96
C SER A 534 19.68 12.02 19.48
N SER A 535 19.12 13.14 19.95
CA SER A 535 18.80 13.39 21.35
C SER A 535 17.63 12.55 21.91
N VAL A 536 16.70 12.06 21.08
CA VAL A 536 15.52 11.29 21.53
C VAL A 536 15.91 9.89 22.05
N ALA A 537 17.06 9.35 21.61
CA ALA A 537 17.63 8.14 22.18
C ALA A 537 18.28 8.33 23.58
N ALA A 538 18.46 9.58 24.03
CA ALA A 538 19.25 9.92 25.22
C ALA A 538 18.43 10.32 26.46
N SER A 539 17.10 10.54 26.37
CA SER A 539 16.31 11.12 27.48
C SER A 539 15.89 10.16 28.60
N ALA A 540 16.22 8.87 28.52
CA ALA A 540 15.88 7.90 29.57
C ALA A 540 17.01 7.71 30.61
N ARG A 541 17.43 8.76 31.32
CA ARG A 541 18.12 8.63 32.62
C ARG A 541 17.83 9.83 33.53
N GLY A 542 17.16 9.59 34.66
CA GLY A 542 17.27 10.47 35.82
C GLY A 542 16.00 10.76 36.63
N SER A 543 15.18 9.76 36.95
CA SER A 543 14.24 9.88 38.09
C SER A 543 14.13 8.59 38.87
N GLU A 544 15.23 8.10 39.43
CA GLU A 544 15.17 7.17 40.56
C GLU A 544 16.51 7.09 41.31
N SER A 545 16.41 7.11 42.64
CA SER A 545 17.47 6.96 43.66
C SER A 545 18.25 8.21 44.12
N ALA A 546 17.53 9.19 44.67
CA ALA A 546 18.03 9.93 45.83
C ALA A 546 17.57 9.21 47.11
N ASN A 547 18.27 8.16 47.53
CA ASN A 547 18.32 7.71 48.93
C ASN A 547 19.24 6.48 49.08
N SER A 548 20.46 6.70 49.56
CA SER A 548 20.92 6.12 50.81
C SER A 548 22.36 6.55 51.09
N ARG A 549 22.52 7.23 52.23
CA ARG A 549 23.78 7.46 52.90
C ARG A 549 24.22 6.15 53.56
N HIS A 550 25.42 5.66 53.27
CA HIS A 550 26.56 5.56 54.20
C HIS A 550 27.69 4.74 53.59
#